data_AF-A0A1M3FZC4-F1
#
_entry.id   AF-A0A1M3FZC4-F1
#
_cell.length_a   1.000
_cell.length_b   1.000
_cell.length_c   1.000
_cell.angle_alpha   90.00
_cell.angle_beta   90.00
_cell.angle_gamma   90.00
#
_symmetry.space_group_name_H-M   'P 1'
#
loop_
_entity.id
_entity.type
_entity.pdbx_description
1 polymer ?
#
loop_
_entity_poly.entity_id
_entity_poly.type
_entity_poly.pdbx_seq_one_letter_code
_entity_poly.pdbx_strand_id
1 'polypeptide(L)'
;MNKKLMMLLLLIITSICTFAQKESIKNRLAKVNNDTMQYVKTYIVSQKELYVQNPLDSLLSNLPTTVKRYVLLTSDKPGFYKGVYLILNKVNQSMLLERDKKEIYVTVEFATTISREEIKRAGIQKLQSTWDEPAKKVFEKLTVSDVGLVEN
;
A
#
# COMPACT_ATOMS: atom_id res chain seq x y z
N MET A 1 -44.78 -21.55 -2.90
CA MET A 1 -43.48 -21.16 -2.29
C MET A 1 -43.38 -19.64 -2.26
N ASN A 2 -43.19 -19.03 -1.08
CA ASN A 2 -43.41 -17.60 -0.86
C ASN A 2 -42.24 -16.76 -1.42
N LYS A 3 -42.47 -15.88 -2.40
CA LYS A 3 -41.41 -15.08 -3.08
C LYS A 3 -40.56 -14.24 -2.11
N LYS A 4 -41.17 -13.76 -1.01
CA LYS A 4 -40.48 -13.01 0.06
C LYS A 4 -39.48 -13.85 0.84
N LEU A 5 -39.76 -15.14 1.04
CA LEU A 5 -38.86 -16.07 1.72
C LEU A 5 -37.61 -16.37 0.88
N MET A 6 -37.79 -16.48 -0.45
CA MET A 6 -36.69 -16.75 -1.39
C MET A 6 -35.73 -15.55 -1.50
N MET A 7 -36.25 -14.32 -1.49
CA MET A 7 -35.45 -13.10 -1.54
C MET A 7 -34.65 -12.87 -0.25
N LEU A 8 -35.23 -13.20 0.90
CA LEU A 8 -34.54 -13.15 2.20
C LEU A 8 -33.40 -14.17 2.28
N LEU A 9 -33.63 -15.39 1.79
CA LEU A 9 -32.58 -16.43 1.71
C LEU A 9 -31.43 -15.98 0.80
N LEU A 10 -31.72 -15.34 -0.34
CA LEU A 10 -30.69 -14.85 -1.25
C LEU A 10 -29.79 -13.79 -0.58
N LEU A 11 -30.39 -12.84 0.14
CA LEU A 11 -29.68 -11.79 0.87
C LEU A 11 -28.78 -12.37 1.97
N ILE A 12 -29.28 -13.35 2.74
CA ILE A 12 -28.50 -14.03 3.78
C ILE A 12 -27.33 -14.79 3.16
N ILE A 13 -27.55 -15.53 2.08
CA ILE A 13 -26.47 -16.27 1.38
C ILE A 13 -25.42 -15.31 0.85
N THR A 14 -25.79 -14.18 0.22
CA THR A 14 -24.81 -13.19 -0.26
C THR A 14 -23.99 -12.55 0.87
N SER A 15 -24.61 -12.32 2.04
CA SER A 15 -23.92 -11.76 3.20
C SER A 15 -22.97 -12.76 3.86
N ILE A 16 -23.36 -14.04 3.92
CA ILE A 16 -22.48 -15.13 4.40
C ILE A 16 -21.33 -15.36 3.42
N CYS A 17 -21.56 -15.28 2.11
CA CYS A 17 -20.52 -15.42 1.09
C CYS A 17 -19.48 -14.30 1.16
N THR A 18 -19.89 -13.04 1.35
CA THR A 18 -18.92 -11.92 1.48
C THR A 18 -18.12 -12.00 2.79
N PHE A 19 -18.75 -12.43 3.89
CA PHE A 19 -18.05 -12.63 5.16
C PHE A 19 -17.07 -13.81 5.11
N ALA A 20 -17.48 -14.95 4.52
CA ALA A 20 -16.63 -16.12 4.33
C ALA A 20 -15.47 -15.84 3.35
N GLN A 21 -15.67 -15.00 2.32
CA GLN A 21 -14.57 -14.50 1.49
C GLN A 21 -13.60 -13.65 2.29
N LYS A 22 -14.09 -12.72 3.13
CA LYS A 22 -13.25 -11.86 3.99
C LYS A 22 -12.41 -12.65 4.98
N GLU A 23 -12.98 -13.70 5.58
CA GLU A 23 -12.30 -14.57 6.55
C GLU A 23 -11.39 -15.61 5.87
N SER A 24 -11.77 -16.13 4.70
CA SER A 24 -10.92 -16.97 3.85
C SER A 24 -9.70 -16.21 3.33
N ILE A 25 -9.87 -14.92 2.97
CA ILE A 25 -8.76 -14.02 2.64
C ILE A 25 -7.87 -13.87 3.88
N LYS A 26 -8.42 -13.56 5.06
CA LYS A 26 -7.64 -13.45 6.32
C LYS A 26 -6.86 -14.72 6.67
N ASN A 27 -7.44 -15.90 6.47
CA ASN A 27 -6.80 -17.19 6.77
C ASN A 27 -5.85 -17.68 5.66
N ARG A 28 -6.09 -17.32 4.39
CA ARG A 28 -5.13 -17.50 3.29
C ARG A 28 -3.95 -16.52 3.41
N LEU A 29 -4.19 -15.31 3.88
CA LEU A 29 -3.17 -14.30 4.23
C LEU A 29 -2.24 -14.80 5.36
N ALA A 30 -2.77 -15.57 6.31
CA ALA A 30 -1.96 -16.23 7.34
C ALA A 30 -1.14 -17.44 6.83
N LYS A 31 -1.41 -17.94 5.61
CA LYS A 31 -0.75 -19.11 5.00
C LYS A 31 0.14 -18.76 3.79
N VAL A 32 -0.08 -17.62 3.13
CA VAL A 32 0.88 -16.98 2.18
C VAL A 32 1.90 -16.15 2.96
N ASN A 33 2.44 -16.77 4.01
CA ASN A 33 3.14 -16.11 5.09
C ASN A 33 4.66 -16.14 4.83
N ASN A 34 5.30 -14.98 5.00
CA ASN A 34 6.73 -14.73 5.24
C ASN A 34 7.66 -14.21 4.14
N ASP A 35 7.21 -13.94 2.90
CA ASP A 35 8.00 -13.11 1.97
C ASP A 35 7.29 -11.78 1.71
N THR A 36 7.81 -10.72 2.33
CA THR A 36 7.31 -9.35 2.15
C THR A 36 7.27 -8.96 0.66
N MET A 37 8.24 -9.42 -0.14
CA MET A 37 8.30 -9.14 -1.58
C MET A 37 7.16 -9.85 -2.32
N GLN A 38 7.00 -11.15 -2.08
CA GLN A 38 5.93 -11.93 -2.72
C GLN A 38 4.55 -11.40 -2.35
N TYR A 39 4.36 -11.00 -1.10
CA TYR A 39 3.11 -10.39 -0.66
C TYR A 39 2.83 -9.09 -1.42
N VAL A 40 3.81 -8.18 -1.47
CA VAL A 40 3.65 -6.90 -2.17
C VAL A 40 3.34 -7.14 -3.66
N LYS A 41 4.06 -8.04 -4.33
CA LYS A 41 3.76 -8.41 -5.73
C LYS A 41 2.34 -8.95 -5.90
N THR A 42 1.93 -9.89 -5.04
CA THR A 42 0.69 -10.65 -5.20
C THR A 42 -0.55 -9.87 -4.75
N TYR A 43 -0.44 -9.04 -3.73
CA TYR A 43 -1.61 -8.42 -3.09
C TYR A 43 -1.64 -6.90 -3.15
N ILE A 44 -0.48 -6.25 -3.36
CA ILE A 44 -0.43 -4.79 -3.49
C ILE A 44 -0.38 -4.40 -4.97
N VAL A 45 0.62 -4.87 -5.71
CA VAL A 45 0.84 -4.45 -7.10
C VAL A 45 -0.17 -5.07 -8.05
N SER A 46 -0.44 -6.38 -7.95
CA SER A 46 -1.40 -7.05 -8.83
C SER A 46 -2.84 -6.54 -8.66
N GLN A 47 -3.15 -5.95 -7.50
CA GLN A 47 -4.47 -5.42 -7.15
C GLN A 47 -4.45 -3.90 -7.03
N LYS A 48 -3.55 -3.22 -7.76
CA LYS A 48 -3.35 -1.77 -7.65
C LYS A 48 -4.62 -0.94 -7.86
N GLU A 49 -5.57 -1.45 -8.65
CA GLU A 49 -6.89 -0.82 -8.88
C GLU A 49 -7.70 -0.63 -7.60
N LEU A 50 -7.43 -1.40 -6.53
CA LEU A 50 -8.06 -1.18 -5.21
C LEU A 50 -7.59 0.11 -4.54
N TYR A 51 -6.42 0.63 -4.93
CA TYR A 51 -5.78 1.77 -4.29
C TYR A 51 -5.80 3.02 -5.16
N VAL A 52 -5.82 2.87 -6.49
CA VAL A 52 -5.93 3.99 -7.43
C VAL A 52 -7.24 4.76 -7.17
N GLN A 53 -7.16 6.09 -7.24
CA GLN A 53 -8.20 7.05 -6.85
C GLN A 53 -8.57 7.10 -5.36
N ASN A 54 -7.95 6.27 -4.52
CA ASN A 54 -8.12 6.34 -3.06
C ASN A 54 -6.94 7.09 -2.40
N PRO A 55 -7.11 7.59 -1.16
CA PRO A 55 -5.99 8.15 -0.42
C PRO A 55 -4.94 7.07 -0.11
N LEU A 56 -3.67 7.47 0.01
CA LEU A 56 -2.54 6.57 0.27
C LEU A 56 -2.73 5.73 1.55
N ASP A 57 -3.43 6.25 2.57
CA ASP A 57 -3.76 5.51 3.80
C ASP A 57 -4.39 4.12 3.55
N SER A 58 -5.17 4.00 2.48
CA SER A 58 -5.89 2.80 2.09
C SER A 58 -4.93 1.72 1.58
N LEU A 59 -3.82 2.11 0.95
CA LEU A 59 -2.74 1.20 0.62
C LEU A 59 -1.92 0.86 1.86
N LEU A 60 -1.57 1.86 2.69
CA LEU A 60 -0.71 1.66 3.87
C LEU A 60 -1.31 0.68 4.88
N SER A 61 -2.63 0.73 5.07
CA SER A 61 -3.37 -0.17 5.97
C SER A 61 -3.38 -1.64 5.50
N ASN A 62 -3.08 -1.89 4.23
CA ASN A 62 -3.03 -3.24 3.63
C ASN A 62 -1.61 -3.77 3.42
N LEU A 63 -0.58 -2.95 3.72
CA LEU A 63 0.80 -3.39 3.65
C LEU A 63 1.09 -4.49 4.69
N PRO A 64 1.93 -5.48 4.36
CA PRO A 64 2.25 -6.58 5.27
C PRO A 64 3.16 -6.16 6.44
N THR A 65 3.68 -4.93 6.41
CA THR A 65 4.68 -4.39 7.32
C THR A 65 4.64 -2.86 7.29
N THR A 66 5.27 -2.23 8.27
CA THR A 66 5.34 -0.76 8.33
C THR A 66 6.36 -0.19 7.33
N VAL A 67 6.10 1.03 6.87
CA VAL A 67 7.05 1.81 6.08
C VAL A 67 8.17 2.31 6.99
N LYS A 68 9.42 2.08 6.60
CA LYS A 68 10.63 2.51 7.31
C LYS A 68 11.06 3.92 6.87
N ARG A 69 11.15 4.11 5.55
CA ARG A 69 11.64 5.33 4.91
C ARG A 69 10.85 5.61 3.65
N TYR A 70 10.98 6.81 3.14
CA TYR A 70 10.52 7.16 1.81
C TYR A 70 11.61 7.89 1.01
N VAL A 71 11.43 7.91 -0.31
CA VAL A 71 12.17 8.76 -1.23
C VAL A 71 11.16 9.47 -2.13
N LEU A 72 11.28 10.79 -2.29
CA LEU A 72 10.42 11.56 -3.20
C LEU A 72 10.72 11.22 -4.66
N LEU A 73 9.67 11.01 -5.46
CA LEU A 73 9.77 10.86 -6.92
C LEU A 73 9.71 12.24 -7.57
N THR A 74 10.78 12.64 -8.24
CA THR A 74 10.79 13.87 -9.03
C THR A 74 9.84 13.76 -10.22
N SER A 75 9.07 14.81 -10.46
CA SER A 75 8.29 14.95 -11.70
C SER A 75 9.14 15.57 -12.81
N ASP A 76 8.60 15.64 -14.02
CA ASP A 76 9.22 16.34 -15.14
C ASP A 76 9.30 17.86 -14.92
N LYS A 77 8.48 18.40 -14.00
CA LYS A 77 8.47 19.81 -13.64
C LYS A 77 9.44 20.07 -12.47
N PRO A 78 10.44 20.95 -12.63
CA PRO A 78 11.38 21.28 -11.57
C PRO A 78 10.67 21.79 -10.31
N GLY A 79 11.05 21.26 -9.15
CA GLY A 79 10.46 21.64 -7.87
C GLY A 79 9.12 20.96 -7.56
N PHE A 80 8.66 20.03 -8.39
CA PHE A 80 7.45 19.24 -8.14
C PHE A 80 7.78 17.75 -8.06
N TYR A 81 7.05 17.06 -7.18
CA TYR A 81 7.19 15.62 -6.95
C TYR A 81 5.90 14.92 -7.37
N LYS A 82 6.04 13.83 -8.13
CA LYS A 82 4.90 13.05 -8.63
C LYS A 82 4.49 11.90 -7.73
N GLY A 83 5.27 11.61 -6.68
CA GLY A 83 5.03 10.41 -5.87
C GLY A 83 6.10 10.15 -4.82
N VAL A 84 6.08 8.95 -4.25
CA VAL A 84 7.04 8.45 -3.28
C VAL A 84 7.41 6.99 -3.56
N TYR A 85 8.68 6.63 -3.35
CA TYR A 85 9.06 5.26 -3.05
C TYR A 85 8.87 5.03 -1.56
N LEU A 86 8.06 4.05 -1.18
CA LEU A 86 7.94 3.55 0.18
C LEU A 86 8.91 2.40 0.38
N ILE A 87 9.81 2.53 1.35
CA ILE A 87 10.80 1.51 1.71
C ILE A 87 10.28 0.75 2.92
N LEU A 88 9.94 -0.52 2.73
CA LEU A 88 9.28 -1.34 3.74
C LEU A 88 10.28 -2.00 4.71
N ASN A 89 9.87 -2.22 5.95
CA ASN A 89 10.60 -3.09 6.88
C ASN A 89 10.54 -4.54 6.40
N LYS A 90 11.67 -5.15 6.07
CA LYS A 90 11.73 -6.56 5.70
C LYS A 90 11.49 -7.44 6.93
N VAL A 91 10.44 -8.26 6.90
CA VAL A 91 10.25 -9.36 7.84
C VAL A 91 10.59 -10.64 7.10
N ASN A 92 11.66 -11.32 7.51
CA ASN A 92 12.08 -12.60 6.93
C ASN A 92 12.26 -13.61 8.07
N GLN A 93 11.40 -14.64 8.14
CA GLN A 93 11.48 -15.63 9.22
C GLN A 93 12.50 -16.75 8.96
N SER A 94 13.00 -16.93 7.73
CA SER A 94 14.11 -17.86 7.50
C SER A 94 15.42 -17.24 8.01
N MET A 95 15.79 -17.53 9.25
CA MET A 95 17.09 -17.17 9.86
C MET A 95 18.32 -17.75 9.13
N LEU A 96 18.15 -18.37 7.96
CA LEU A 96 19.21 -19.10 7.27
C LEU A 96 19.86 -18.34 6.11
N LEU A 97 19.39 -17.14 5.75
CA LEU A 97 20.00 -16.35 4.68
C LEU A 97 20.03 -14.85 5.06
N GLU A 98 20.96 -14.48 5.93
CA GLU A 98 21.35 -13.08 6.20
C GLU A 98 21.91 -12.34 4.96
N ARG A 99 21.97 -13.00 3.79
CA ARG A 99 22.75 -12.53 2.64
C ARG A 99 22.02 -11.63 1.64
N ASP A 100 20.70 -11.49 1.71
CA ASP A 100 19.99 -10.56 0.82
C ASP A 100 19.22 -9.50 1.60
N LYS A 101 19.93 -8.45 1.99
CA LYS A 101 19.39 -7.18 2.52
C LYS A 101 18.73 -6.32 1.43
N LYS A 102 18.10 -6.93 0.42
CA LYS A 102 17.37 -6.17 -0.60
C LYS A 102 16.17 -5.48 0.07
N GLU A 103 16.20 -4.16 0.08
CA GLU A 103 15.06 -3.33 0.48
C GLU A 103 13.93 -3.50 -0.54
N ILE A 104 12.69 -3.42 -0.07
CA ILE A 104 11.50 -3.48 -0.93
C ILE A 104 11.00 -2.06 -1.13
N TYR A 105 10.98 -1.64 -2.40
CA TYR A 105 10.53 -0.32 -2.82
C TYR A 105 9.17 -0.44 -3.49
N VAL A 106 8.14 0.08 -2.83
CA VAL A 106 6.82 0.26 -3.43
C VAL A 106 6.76 1.65 -4.01
N THR A 107 6.55 1.77 -5.32
CA THR A 107 6.36 3.04 -5.99
C THR A 107 4.91 3.45 -5.85
N VAL A 108 4.66 4.68 -5.40
CA VAL A 108 3.32 5.27 -5.36
C VAL A 108 3.38 6.60 -6.10
N GLU A 109 2.62 6.72 -7.18
CA GLU A 109 2.40 8.01 -7.84
C GLU A 109 1.10 8.64 -7.34
N PHE A 110 1.06 9.98 -7.29
CA PHE A 110 -0.08 10.75 -6.84
C PHE A 110 -0.81 11.37 -8.03
N ALA A 111 -2.14 11.47 -7.92
CA ALA A 111 -2.99 12.11 -8.93
C ALA A 111 -2.64 13.59 -9.13
N THR A 112 -2.12 14.25 -8.10
CA THR A 112 -1.66 15.63 -8.15
C THR A 112 -0.21 15.71 -7.68
N THR A 113 0.64 16.40 -8.44
CA THR A 113 2.02 16.64 -8.02
C THR A 113 2.10 17.54 -6.79
N ILE A 114 3.06 17.30 -5.91
CA ILE A 114 3.32 18.10 -4.72
C ILE A 114 4.45 19.08 -4.98
N SER A 115 4.28 20.35 -4.63
CA SER A 115 5.36 21.34 -4.73
C SER A 115 6.41 21.17 -3.63
N ARG A 116 7.64 21.60 -3.91
CA ARG A 116 8.73 21.68 -2.93
C ARG A 116 8.37 22.57 -1.74
N GLU A 117 7.58 23.60 -1.97
CA GLU A 117 7.12 24.54 -0.95
C GLU A 117 6.14 23.87 0.02
N GLU A 118 5.22 23.02 -0.47
CA GLU A 118 4.33 22.22 0.38
C GLU A 118 5.12 21.21 1.24
N ILE A 119 6.06 20.49 0.63
CA ILE A 119 6.96 19.56 1.32
C ILE A 119 7.75 20.29 2.43
N LYS A 120 8.36 21.44 2.12
CA LYS A 120 9.10 22.26 3.09
C LYS A 120 8.21 22.78 4.22
N ARG A 121 7.02 23.30 3.91
CA ARG A 121 6.06 23.81 4.92
C ARG A 121 5.61 22.72 5.88
N ALA A 122 5.53 21.48 5.41
CA ALA A 122 5.21 20.34 6.26
C ALA A 122 6.37 19.85 7.14
N GLY A 123 7.56 20.43 7.03
CA GLY A 123 8.75 20.01 7.80
C GLY A 123 9.53 18.87 7.17
N ILE A 124 9.23 18.51 5.92
CA ILE A 124 10.01 17.52 5.17
C ILE A 124 11.20 18.21 4.52
N GLN A 125 12.40 17.96 5.04
CA GLN A 125 13.60 18.70 4.64
C GLN A 125 14.48 17.95 3.62
N LYS A 126 14.34 16.62 3.52
CA LYS A 126 15.21 15.76 2.70
C LYS A 126 14.40 15.01 1.66
N LEU A 127 15.01 14.77 0.49
CA LEU A 127 14.44 13.93 -0.57
C LEU A 127 14.21 12.49 -0.12
N GLN A 128 15.05 12.01 0.81
CA GLN A 128 14.91 10.73 1.48
C GLN A 128 14.89 10.95 2.98
N SER A 129 13.88 10.40 3.66
CA SER A 129 13.78 10.51 5.12
C SER A 129 13.04 9.30 5.73
N THR A 130 13.00 9.28 7.06
CA THR A 130 12.19 8.37 7.86
C THR A 130 10.70 8.62 7.63
N TRP A 131 9.89 7.55 7.69
CA TRP A 131 8.43 7.67 7.65
C TRP A 131 7.88 8.16 9.00
N ASP A 132 8.00 9.47 9.23
CA ASP A 132 7.64 10.16 10.47
C ASP A 132 6.31 10.92 10.35
N GLU A 133 5.86 11.54 11.45
CA GLU A 133 4.57 12.23 11.53
C GLU A 133 4.40 13.36 10.48
N PRO A 134 5.41 14.21 10.20
CA PRO A 134 5.38 15.13 9.07
C PRO A 134 5.08 14.45 7.73
N ALA A 135 5.80 13.37 7.40
CA ALA A 135 5.60 12.63 6.15
C ALA A 135 4.19 12.05 6.06
N LYS A 136 3.70 11.42 7.13
CA LYS A 136 2.35 10.84 7.20
C LYS A 136 1.26 11.87 6.92
N LYS A 137 1.29 13.01 7.64
CA LYS A 137 0.29 14.09 7.48
C LYS A 137 0.21 14.65 6.07
N VAL A 138 1.33 14.62 5.33
CA VAL A 138 1.36 15.07 3.93
C VAL A 138 0.86 13.99 3.01
N PHE A 139 1.46 12.79 3.07
CA PHE A 139 1.31 11.79 2.02
C PHE A 139 0.07 10.93 2.17
N GLU A 140 -0.37 10.59 3.40
CA GLU A 140 -1.47 9.64 3.63
C GLU A 140 -2.80 10.10 3.01
N LYS A 141 -3.01 11.41 2.95
CA LYS A 141 -4.21 12.03 2.37
C LYS A 141 -4.16 12.20 0.85
N LEU A 142 -3.02 11.94 0.21
CA LEU A 142 -2.87 12.17 -1.23
C LEU A 142 -3.49 11.01 -2.00
N THR A 143 -4.27 11.37 -3.01
CA THR A 143 -4.90 10.42 -3.92
C THR A 143 -3.84 9.74 -4.76
N VAL A 144 -3.89 8.40 -4.79
CA VAL A 144 -2.98 7.56 -5.58
C VAL A 144 -3.42 7.53 -7.04
N SER A 145 -2.49 7.71 -7.97
CA SER A 145 -2.71 7.52 -9.42
C SER A 145 -2.16 6.20 -9.95
N ASP A 146 -1.06 5.71 -9.37
CA ASP A 146 -0.49 4.41 -9.74
C ASP A 146 0.29 3.81 -8.57
N VAL A 147 0.42 2.48 -8.60
CA VAL A 147 1.20 1.70 -7.64
C VAL A 147 2.03 0.68 -8.38
N GLY A 148 3.31 0.60 -8.03
CA GLY A 148 4.26 -0.32 -8.64
C GLY A 148 5.31 -0.84 -7.66
N LEU A 149 6.25 -1.59 -8.20
CA LEU A 149 7.41 -2.11 -7.48
C LEU A 149 8.66 -1.82 -8.29
N VAL A 150 9.75 -1.46 -7.63
CA VAL A 150 11.08 -1.42 -8.26
C VAL A 150 11.70 -2.80 -8.15
N GLU A 151 11.95 -3.45 -9.29
CA GLU A 151 12.72 -4.69 -9.34
C GLU A 151 14.21 -4.35 -9.45
N ASN A 152 15.00 -4.72 -8.42
CA ASN A 152 16.47 -4.61 -8.38
C ASN A 152 17.13 -5.97 -8.60
#